data_AF-A0A9D1M3R7-F1
#
_entry.id   AF-A0A9D1M3R7-F1
#
_cell.length_a   1.000
_cell.length_b   1.000
_cell.length_c   1.000
_cell.angle_alpha   90.00
_cell.angle_beta   90.00
_cell.angle_gamma   90.00
#
_symmetry.space_group_name_H-M   'P 1'
#
loop_
_entity.id
_entity.type
_entity.pdbx_description
1 polymer ?
#
loop_
_entity_poly.entity_id
_entity_poly.type
_entity_poly.pdbx_seq_one_letter_code
_entity_poly.pdbx_strand_id
1 'polypeptide(L)'
;IVGNAYAQTCGAQPSCSDLGYSYTGSTSDCVGPALKCPFNTSYFNCVKKADALDKLQADIVTAAMPNYKTLYSRATGVTYTATTNGFLIGIDYREATEGGSVEIWINSSMVRVQREQTDWTRNSWSYPIQKGSTYRVSISGSTASYYFAPTI
;
A
#
# COMPACT_ATOMS: atom_id res chain seq x y z
N ILE A 1 3.77 67.35 -21.36
CA ILE A 1 2.81 66.31 -20.93
C ILE A 1 3.61 65.08 -20.52
N VAL A 2 3.40 64.66 -19.29
CA VAL A 2 4.08 63.60 -18.57
C VAL A 2 3.74 62.25 -19.21
N GLY A 3 4.74 61.52 -19.69
CA GLY A 3 4.67 60.07 -19.87
C GLY A 3 5.29 59.43 -18.64
N ASN A 4 4.46 59.02 -17.68
CA ASN A 4 4.87 58.46 -16.40
C ASN A 4 5.75 57.21 -16.61
N ALA A 5 7.05 57.31 -16.33
CA ALA A 5 7.95 56.15 -16.20
C ALA A 5 7.49 55.17 -15.09
N TYR A 6 6.51 55.59 -14.26
CA TYR A 6 5.79 54.73 -13.32
C TYR A 6 4.86 53.69 -13.98
N ALA A 7 4.65 53.73 -15.30
CA ALA A 7 4.01 52.61 -16.03
C ALA A 7 5.03 51.61 -16.60
N GLN A 8 6.33 51.90 -16.53
CA GLN A 8 7.38 51.12 -17.20
C GLN A 8 8.08 50.12 -16.27
N THR A 9 7.71 50.11 -14.99
CA THR A 9 8.22 49.19 -13.95
C THR A 9 7.09 48.49 -13.18
N CYS A 10 5.92 48.30 -13.79
CA CYS A 10 5.10 47.16 -13.40
C CYS A 10 5.82 45.91 -13.93
N GLY A 11 6.58 45.24 -13.06
CA GLY A 11 7.59 44.23 -13.38
C GLY A 11 7.16 43.25 -14.48
N ALA A 12 8.13 42.85 -15.32
CA ALA A 12 7.92 41.93 -16.42
C ALA A 12 6.90 40.85 -16.07
N GLN A 13 5.84 40.75 -16.89
CA GLN A 13 4.75 39.81 -16.66
C GLN A 13 5.33 38.40 -16.47
N PRO A 14 5.09 37.73 -15.32
CA PRO A 14 5.65 36.43 -15.06
C PRO A 14 5.20 35.41 -16.12
N SER A 15 6.06 34.47 -16.48
CA SER A 15 5.69 33.46 -17.46
C SER A 15 4.67 32.48 -16.87
N CYS A 16 3.82 31.90 -17.71
CA CYS A 16 2.87 30.87 -17.29
C CYS A 16 3.59 29.68 -16.62
N SER A 17 4.79 29.34 -17.09
CA SER A 17 5.61 28.27 -16.50
C SER A 17 6.10 28.63 -15.09
N ASP A 18 6.53 29.87 -14.85
CA ASP A 18 6.96 30.33 -13.51
C ASP A 18 5.82 30.29 -12.49
N LEU A 19 4.58 30.42 -12.98
CA LEU A 19 3.36 30.31 -12.19
C LEU A 19 2.82 28.88 -12.09
N GLY A 20 3.53 27.88 -12.65
CA GLY A 20 3.15 26.46 -12.59
C GLY A 20 2.17 25.99 -13.69
N TYR A 21 1.89 26.82 -14.70
CA TYR A 21 1.13 26.45 -15.89
C TYR A 21 2.07 26.06 -17.03
N SER A 22 2.49 24.80 -17.05
CA SER A 22 3.44 24.27 -18.05
C SER A 22 2.80 23.41 -19.13
N TYR A 23 1.53 23.03 -18.96
CA TYR A 23 0.88 22.08 -19.85
C TYR A 23 0.13 22.78 -20.98
N THR A 24 0.35 22.30 -22.22
CA THR A 24 -0.21 22.86 -23.47
C THR A 24 -0.99 21.82 -24.28
N GLY A 25 -1.33 20.69 -23.67
CA GLY A 25 -2.06 19.59 -24.30
C GLY A 25 -3.59 19.75 -24.25
N SER A 26 -4.32 18.64 -24.18
CA SER A 26 -5.78 18.68 -24.16
C SER A 26 -6.33 18.79 -22.74
N THR A 27 -7.34 19.63 -22.54
CA THR A 27 -8.08 19.68 -21.26
C THR A 27 -8.90 18.42 -21.00
N SER A 28 -9.13 17.57 -22.01
CA SER A 28 -9.74 16.24 -21.84
C SER A 28 -8.90 15.30 -21.00
N ASP A 29 -7.60 15.57 -20.90
CA ASP A 29 -6.64 14.71 -20.19
C ASP A 29 -6.66 15.00 -18.68
N CYS A 30 -7.33 16.07 -18.28
CA CYS A 30 -7.51 16.46 -16.88
C CYS A 30 -8.62 15.64 -16.21
N VAL A 31 -8.44 15.32 -14.93
CA VAL A 31 -9.48 14.70 -14.09
C VAL A 31 -10.63 15.69 -13.79
N GLY A 32 -10.32 16.99 -13.74
CA GLY A 32 -11.28 18.06 -13.48
C GLY A 32 -10.99 19.30 -14.32
N PRO A 33 -11.66 20.44 -14.01
CA PRO A 33 -11.47 21.68 -14.74
C PRO A 33 -10.00 22.12 -14.77
N ALA A 34 -9.52 22.45 -15.97
CA ALA A 34 -8.18 22.98 -16.17
C ALA A 34 -8.07 24.42 -15.65
N LEU A 35 -7.05 24.69 -14.85
CA LEU A 35 -6.71 26.04 -14.40
C LEU A 35 -5.89 26.71 -15.49
N LYS A 36 -6.50 27.65 -16.22
CA LYS A 36 -5.83 28.35 -17.31
C LYS A 36 -4.92 29.46 -16.79
N CYS A 37 -3.78 29.65 -17.43
CA CYS A 37 -2.91 30.77 -17.14
C CYS A 37 -3.61 32.11 -17.50
N PRO A 38 -3.59 33.13 -16.61
CA PRO A 38 -4.23 34.42 -16.87
C PRO A 38 -3.65 35.19 -18.07
N PHE A 39 -2.39 34.90 -18.40
CA PHE A 39 -1.61 35.63 -19.40
C PHE A 39 -1.53 34.93 -20.75
N ASN A 40 -1.81 33.63 -20.80
CA ASN A 40 -1.86 32.84 -22.03
C ASN A 40 -2.73 31.60 -21.83
N THR A 41 -3.93 31.61 -22.40
CA THR A 41 -4.91 30.52 -22.22
C THR A 41 -4.52 29.19 -22.86
N SER A 42 -3.46 29.16 -23.69
CA SER A 42 -2.89 27.93 -24.25
C SER A 42 -2.10 27.14 -23.21
N TYR A 43 -1.73 27.76 -22.09
CA TYR A 43 -1.09 27.11 -20.95
C TYR A 43 -2.08 26.93 -19.81
N PHE A 44 -2.06 25.75 -19.21
CA PHE A 44 -2.89 25.43 -18.06
C PHE A 44 -2.19 24.44 -17.12
N ASN A 45 -2.79 24.23 -15.96
CA ASN A 45 -2.40 23.23 -14.98
C ASN A 45 -3.64 22.41 -14.61
N CYS A 46 -3.47 21.09 -14.50
CA CYS A 46 -4.48 20.18 -13.98
C CYS A 46 -3.81 18.87 -13.55
N VAL A 47 -4.50 18.11 -12.69
CA VAL A 47 -4.14 16.71 -12.45
C VAL A 47 -4.53 15.91 -13.70
N LYS A 48 -3.55 15.29 -14.35
CA LYS A 48 -3.80 14.44 -15.51
C LYS A 48 -4.34 13.09 -15.07
N LYS A 49 -5.21 12.52 -15.89
CA LYS A 49 -5.78 11.18 -15.70
C LYS A 49 -4.69 10.10 -15.65
N ALA A 50 -3.66 10.23 -16.50
CA ALA A 50 -2.52 9.31 -16.51
C ALA A 50 -1.76 9.36 -15.18
N ASP A 51 -1.33 10.55 -14.75
CA ASP A 51 -0.61 10.72 -13.48
C ASP A 51 -1.43 10.22 -12.27
N ALA A 52 -2.76 10.44 -12.28
CA ALA A 52 -3.65 9.92 -11.24
C ALA A 52 -3.76 8.39 -11.27
N LEU A 53 -3.80 7.79 -12.45
CA LEU A 53 -3.83 6.33 -12.62
C LEU A 53 -2.49 5.71 -12.18
N ASP A 54 -1.37 6.30 -12.57
CA ASP A 54 -0.03 5.84 -12.18
C ASP A 54 0.15 5.89 -10.66
N LYS A 55 -0.32 6.98 -10.03
CA LYS A 55 -0.31 7.10 -8.57
C LYS A 55 -1.21 6.06 -7.91
N LEU A 56 -2.42 5.84 -8.43
CA LEU A 56 -3.33 4.82 -7.90
C LEU A 56 -2.72 3.42 -8.01
N GLN A 57 -2.08 3.09 -9.13
CA GLN A 57 -1.38 1.82 -9.30
C GLN A 57 -0.25 1.67 -8.28
N ALA A 58 0.57 2.70 -8.09
CA ALA A 58 1.64 2.70 -7.10
C ALA A 58 1.11 2.53 -5.67
N ASP A 59 0.02 3.21 -5.33
CA ASP A 59 -0.62 3.11 -4.01
C ASP A 59 -1.22 1.70 -3.78
N ILE A 60 -1.84 1.08 -4.80
CA ILE A 60 -2.34 -0.31 -4.73
C ILE A 60 -1.20 -1.30 -4.52
N VAL A 61 -0.11 -1.19 -5.30
CA VAL A 61 1.06 -2.07 -5.16
C VAL A 61 1.65 -1.95 -3.76
N THR A 62 1.77 -0.72 -3.26
CA THR A 62 2.28 -0.43 -1.92
C THR A 62 1.41 -1.04 -0.81
N ALA A 63 0.08 -0.99 -0.97
CA ALA A 63 -0.87 -1.57 -0.03
C ALA A 63 -0.95 -3.10 -0.11
N ALA A 64 -0.73 -3.68 -1.30
CA ALA A 64 -0.86 -5.11 -1.54
C ALA A 64 0.43 -5.90 -1.31
N MET A 65 1.60 -5.26 -1.41
CA MET A 65 2.91 -5.93 -1.34
C MET A 65 3.58 -5.71 0.02
N PRO A 66 3.83 -6.77 0.81
CA PRO A 66 4.48 -6.63 2.11
C PRO A 66 5.95 -6.22 1.97
N ASN A 67 6.43 -5.39 2.91
CA ASN A 67 7.85 -5.09 3.02
C ASN A 67 8.53 -6.15 3.89
N TYR A 68 9.14 -7.15 3.25
CA TYR A 68 9.82 -8.22 3.98
C TYR A 68 11.05 -7.74 4.78
N LYS A 69 11.60 -6.54 4.53
CA LYS A 69 12.72 -6.04 5.36
C LYS A 69 12.27 -5.66 6.79
N THR A 70 10.98 -5.42 6.99
CA THR A 70 10.39 -5.04 8.28
C THR A 70 9.61 -6.18 8.91
N LEU A 71 9.86 -7.42 8.46
CA LEU A 71 9.25 -8.62 9.01
C LEU A 71 9.65 -8.82 10.49
N TYR A 72 8.72 -9.26 11.33
CA TYR A 72 9.01 -9.55 12.73
C TYR A 72 8.30 -10.81 13.20
N SER A 73 8.94 -11.56 14.11
CA SER A 73 8.42 -12.83 14.60
C SER A 73 7.25 -12.64 15.56
N ARG A 74 6.41 -13.66 15.66
CA ARG A 74 5.31 -13.73 16.61
C ARG A 74 5.33 -15.06 17.35
N ALA A 75 4.88 -15.04 18.60
CA ALA A 75 4.76 -16.25 19.40
C ALA A 75 3.51 -17.04 19.01
N THR A 76 3.57 -18.36 19.06
CA THR A 76 2.39 -19.21 18.92
C THR A 76 1.53 -19.14 20.18
N GLY A 77 0.23 -19.41 20.04
CA GLY A 77 -0.76 -19.36 21.13
C GLY A 77 -1.21 -17.95 21.55
N VAL A 78 -0.52 -16.89 21.10
CA VAL A 78 -0.84 -15.50 21.46
C VAL A 78 -1.73 -14.85 20.40
N THR A 79 -2.80 -14.19 20.84
CA THR A 79 -3.64 -13.36 19.97
C THR A 79 -3.06 -11.96 19.87
N TYR A 80 -2.83 -11.50 18.64
CA TYR A 80 -2.37 -10.15 18.32
C TYR A 80 -3.46 -9.37 17.59
N THR A 81 -3.39 -8.04 17.65
CA THR A 81 -4.20 -7.14 16.80
C THR A 81 -3.26 -6.46 15.81
N ALA A 82 -3.58 -6.53 14.53
CA ALA A 82 -2.78 -5.92 13.48
C ALA A 82 -2.86 -4.39 13.52
N THR A 83 -1.73 -3.71 13.69
CA THR A 83 -1.66 -2.24 13.70
C THR A 83 -1.53 -1.63 12.31
N THR A 84 -1.11 -2.44 11.34
CA THR A 84 -1.03 -2.11 9.91
C THR A 84 -1.72 -3.20 9.08
N ASN A 85 -1.95 -2.94 7.80
CA ASN A 85 -2.18 -4.02 6.85
C ASN A 85 -0.87 -4.85 6.74
N GLY A 86 -0.96 -6.09 6.28
CA GLY A 86 0.21 -6.94 6.16
C GLY A 86 -0.12 -8.37 5.78
N PHE A 87 0.86 -9.24 5.96
CA PHE A 87 0.72 -10.67 5.74
C PHE A 87 1.23 -11.43 6.95
N LEU A 88 0.51 -12.46 7.36
CA LEU A 88 1.13 -13.56 8.08
C LEU A 88 1.84 -14.43 7.08
N ILE A 89 3.10 -14.73 7.35
CA ILE A 89 3.88 -15.70 6.59
C ILE A 89 4.51 -16.66 7.58
N GLY A 90 4.56 -17.93 7.21
CA GLY A 90 5.11 -18.91 8.11
C GLY A 90 5.31 -20.26 7.47
N ILE A 91 5.93 -21.10 8.27
CA ILE A 91 6.07 -22.51 7.99
C ILE A 91 5.52 -23.29 9.17
N ASP A 92 5.00 -24.46 8.86
CA ASP A 92 4.78 -25.52 9.82
C ASP A 92 5.36 -26.81 9.30
N TYR A 93 5.71 -27.69 10.23
CA TYR A 93 6.22 -28.99 9.90
C TYR A 93 6.00 -30.01 11.00
N ARG A 94 5.96 -31.26 10.57
CA ARG A 94 5.85 -32.42 11.42
C ARG A 94 6.83 -33.48 10.94
N GLU A 95 7.80 -33.83 11.79
CA GLU A 95 8.80 -34.88 11.54
C GLU A 95 8.58 -36.04 12.53
N ALA A 96 7.34 -36.52 12.60
CA ALA A 96 6.92 -37.62 13.46
C ALA A 96 5.73 -38.36 12.82
N THR A 97 5.41 -39.54 13.35
CA THR A 97 4.40 -40.48 12.79
C THR A 97 3.12 -40.54 13.63
N GLU A 98 2.85 -39.53 14.46
CA GLU A 98 1.65 -39.48 15.29
C GLU A 98 1.13 -38.07 15.45
N GLY A 99 0.14 -37.70 14.62
CA GLY A 99 -0.76 -36.58 14.86
C GLY A 99 -0.09 -35.21 14.99
N GLY A 100 -0.91 -34.17 15.07
CA GLY A 100 -0.45 -32.80 15.14
C GLY A 100 -1.52 -31.86 14.65
N SER A 101 -1.47 -30.62 15.12
CA SER A 101 -2.36 -29.58 14.63
C SER A 101 -1.69 -28.23 14.57
N VAL A 102 -2.08 -27.49 13.54
CA VAL A 102 -1.76 -26.09 13.35
C VAL A 102 -3.06 -25.40 12.99
N GLU A 103 -3.40 -24.37 13.75
CA GLU A 103 -4.60 -23.56 13.51
C GLU A 103 -4.18 -22.12 13.31
N ILE A 104 -4.66 -21.50 12.24
CA ILE A 104 -4.39 -20.10 11.94
C ILE A 104 -5.74 -19.40 12.00
N TRP A 105 -5.92 -18.57 13.01
CA TRP A 105 -7.14 -17.84 13.29
C TRP A 105 -6.96 -16.39 12.88
N ILE A 106 -7.92 -15.86 12.12
CA ILE A 106 -8.04 -14.44 11.78
C ILE A 106 -9.50 -14.04 12.04
N ASN A 107 -9.73 -13.03 12.90
CA ASN A 107 -11.07 -12.58 13.28
C ASN A 107 -12.02 -13.75 13.64
N SER A 108 -11.54 -14.67 14.48
CA SER A 108 -12.27 -15.87 14.91
C SER A 108 -12.62 -16.87 13.80
N SER A 109 -12.06 -16.72 12.60
CA SER A 109 -12.18 -17.70 11.51
C SER A 109 -10.89 -18.50 11.38
N MET A 110 -10.97 -19.83 11.32
CA MET A 110 -9.80 -20.69 11.12
C MET A 110 -9.47 -20.79 9.62
N VAL A 111 -8.59 -19.90 9.13
CA VAL A 111 -8.31 -19.70 7.70
C VAL A 111 -7.47 -20.80 7.07
N ARG A 112 -6.81 -21.64 7.88
CA ARG A 112 -6.12 -22.84 7.38
C ARG A 112 -7.10 -23.92 6.89
N VAL A 113 -8.41 -23.75 7.12
CA VAL A 113 -9.56 -24.63 6.80
C VAL A 113 -9.50 -26.06 7.35
N GLN A 114 -8.32 -26.55 7.70
CA GLN A 114 -8.07 -27.82 8.35
C GLN A 114 -6.99 -27.64 9.42
N ARG A 115 -7.20 -28.28 10.58
CA ARG A 115 -6.25 -28.16 11.71
C ARG A 115 -5.18 -29.23 11.67
N GLU A 116 -5.47 -30.40 11.10
CA GLU A 116 -4.57 -31.55 11.10
C GLU A 116 -3.27 -31.21 10.37
N GLN A 117 -2.16 -31.72 10.88
CA GLN A 117 -0.86 -31.69 10.20
C GLN A 117 -0.51 -33.05 9.64
N THR A 118 0.05 -33.05 8.43
CA THR A 118 0.47 -34.28 7.77
C THR A 118 1.86 -34.67 8.28
N ASP A 119 2.00 -35.94 8.66
CA ASP A 119 3.26 -36.53 9.10
C ASP A 119 4.33 -36.44 8.01
N TRP A 120 5.57 -36.17 8.41
CA TRP A 120 6.74 -36.02 7.53
C TRP A 120 6.56 -34.96 6.44
N THR A 121 5.85 -33.87 6.73
CA THR A 121 5.65 -32.75 5.80
C THR A 121 6.12 -31.42 6.35
N ARG A 122 6.37 -30.50 5.42
CA ARG A 122 6.65 -29.08 5.67
C ARG A 122 5.71 -28.27 4.77
N ASN A 123 4.91 -27.40 5.35
CA ASN A 123 4.04 -26.50 4.60
C ASN A 123 4.50 -25.06 4.80
N SER A 124 4.44 -24.28 3.73
CA SER A 124 4.52 -22.84 3.79
C SER A 124 3.12 -22.26 3.58
N TRP A 125 2.89 -21.10 4.17
CA TRP A 125 1.62 -20.41 4.03
C TRP A 125 1.81 -18.90 4.12
N SER A 126 0.88 -18.20 3.48
CA SER A 126 0.75 -16.75 3.57
C SER A 126 -0.72 -16.35 3.60
N TYR A 127 -1.06 -15.44 4.51
CA TYR A 127 -2.43 -14.92 4.64
C TYR A 127 -2.39 -13.39 4.75
N PRO A 128 -3.12 -12.66 3.90
CA PRO A 128 -3.27 -11.22 4.06
C PRO A 128 -4.04 -10.91 5.35
N ILE A 129 -3.64 -9.83 6.02
CA ILE A 129 -4.24 -9.32 7.26
C ILE A 129 -4.55 -7.85 7.08
N GLN A 130 -5.81 -7.50 7.32
CA GLN A 130 -6.23 -6.11 7.38
C GLN A 130 -5.93 -5.52 8.75
N LYS A 131 -5.51 -4.24 8.78
CA LYS A 131 -5.39 -3.44 9.99
C LYS A 131 -6.66 -3.55 10.84
N GLY A 132 -6.47 -3.73 12.15
CA GLY A 132 -7.55 -3.92 13.12
C GLY A 132 -8.01 -5.38 13.27
N SER A 133 -7.62 -6.28 12.36
CA SER A 133 -7.93 -7.69 12.52
C SER A 133 -7.15 -8.31 13.67
N THR A 134 -7.78 -9.25 14.37
CA THR A 134 -7.10 -10.10 15.34
C THR A 134 -6.59 -11.36 14.66
N TYR A 135 -5.44 -11.87 15.10
CA TYR A 135 -4.89 -13.11 14.58
C TYR A 135 -4.13 -13.92 15.64
N ARG A 136 -4.11 -15.24 15.47
CA ARG A 136 -3.39 -16.19 16.34
C ARG A 136 -2.99 -17.42 15.55
N VAL A 137 -1.77 -17.91 15.77
CA VAL A 137 -1.33 -19.24 15.31
C VAL A 137 -1.22 -20.16 16.52
N SER A 138 -2.03 -21.20 16.56
CA SER A 138 -2.02 -22.22 17.62
C SER A 138 -1.40 -23.52 17.10
N ILE A 139 -0.61 -24.18 17.93
CA ILE A 139 0.04 -25.45 17.61
C ILE A 139 -0.16 -26.46 18.73
N SER A 140 -0.31 -27.72 18.37
CA SER A 140 -0.29 -28.84 19.31
C SER A 140 0.34 -30.05 18.64
N GLY A 141 1.37 -30.65 19.25
CA GLY A 141 2.09 -31.77 18.66
C GLY A 141 2.66 -31.46 17.28
N SER A 142 3.09 -30.23 17.01
CA SER A 142 3.66 -29.80 15.72
C SER A 142 4.60 -28.63 15.96
N THR A 143 5.43 -28.32 14.97
CA THR A 143 6.31 -27.15 15.02
C THR A 143 5.85 -26.12 14.00
N ALA A 144 5.83 -24.85 14.40
CA ALA A 144 5.60 -23.74 13.47
C ALA A 144 6.47 -22.54 13.83
N SER A 145 6.88 -21.79 12.81
CA SER A 145 7.50 -20.49 12.95
C SER A 145 6.81 -19.53 12.00
N TYR A 146 6.50 -18.33 12.47
CA TYR A 146 5.79 -17.36 11.68
C TYR A 146 6.13 -15.91 12.04
N TYR A 147 5.84 -15.07 11.06
CA TYR A 147 6.16 -13.66 11.06
C TYR A 147 4.95 -12.86 10.58
N PHE A 148 4.89 -11.61 11.00
CA PHE A 148 4.03 -10.62 10.38
C PHE A 148 4.89 -9.70 9.52
N ALA A 149 4.52 -9.56 8.26
CA ALA A 149 5.17 -8.69 7.30
C ALA A 149 4.23 -7.51 7.00
N PRO A 150 4.47 -6.31 7.55
CA PRO A 150 3.59 -5.17 7.35
C PRO A 150 3.64 -4.67 5.91
N THR A 151 2.50 -4.20 5.42
CA THR A 151 2.41 -3.29 4.26
C THR A 151 2.27 -1.86 4.80
N ILE A 152 2.56 -0.86 3.96
CA ILE A 152 2.45 0.57 4.33
C ILE A 152 0.98 0.93 4.60
#